data_AF-A0A173UK01-F1
#
_entry.id   AF-A0A173UK01-F1
#
_cell.length_a   1.000
_cell.length_b   1.000
_cell.length_c   1.000
_cell.angle_alpha   90.00
_cell.angle_beta   90.00
_cell.angle_gamma   90.00
#
_symmetry.space_group_name_H-M   'P 1'
#
loop_
_entity.id
_entity.type
_entity.pdbx_description
1 polymer ?
#
loop_
_entity_poly.entity_id
_entity_poly.type
_entity_poly.pdbx_seq_one_letter_code
_entity_poly.pdbx_strand_id
1 'polypeptide(L)'
;MKNAKISRRSFLLGLAACSAAGVLTACKGTDAPSGSTASSVVEQPASSAASSAVQQPEPFLTVEEFPPLDGSTACIPLMAQMLADTTGMELEEARSSITVSTTAYAWENFGLYDTTTRMLVVYEAPDYVKEELQKANVQLEQKPIGVDALVFIVNEDNPVQALTRQQLRDIYAGKITNWKDVGGKDQAIVAFQRGEDSGSQTLFKKLLIQGGELMTPPSELAPAAMGELVDSIADYNNSANAIGFSVYYYIDQMYSKPGLRLLAVDDVAPSNDTLADGSYPLCNDFYAVIHPDAAADSPERRLYDWLDTDAGQDCIKKSGYVAVGPQTTVTIVD
;
A
#
# COMPACT_ATOMS: atom_id res chain seq x y z
N MET A 1 -14.96 -15.21 -42.66
CA MET A 1 -13.50 -15.16 -42.89
C MET A 1 -12.84 -14.71 -41.59
N LYS A 2 -11.79 -15.42 -41.18
CA LYS A 2 -11.23 -15.42 -39.82
C LYS A 2 -10.47 -14.12 -39.52
N ASN A 3 -10.78 -13.48 -38.39
CA ASN A 3 -9.96 -12.41 -37.81
C ASN A 3 -8.79 -13.02 -37.04
N ALA A 4 -7.56 -12.74 -37.46
CA ALA A 4 -6.34 -13.18 -36.80
C ALA A 4 -5.82 -12.08 -35.85
N LYS A 5 -5.65 -12.45 -34.58
CA LYS A 5 -4.98 -11.68 -33.53
C LYS A 5 -3.49 -11.55 -33.85
N ILE A 6 -2.94 -10.34 -33.78
CA ILE A 6 -1.49 -10.11 -33.82
C ILE A 6 -0.99 -9.95 -32.38
N SER A 7 -0.23 -10.95 -31.92
CA SER A 7 0.46 -11.00 -30.64
C SER A 7 1.83 -10.34 -30.76
N ARG A 8 2.14 -9.38 -29.89
CA ARG A 8 3.47 -8.76 -29.75
C ARG A 8 4.40 -9.68 -28.95
N ARG A 9 5.25 -10.41 -29.64
CA ARG A 9 6.51 -10.96 -29.12
C ARG A 9 7.61 -10.62 -30.13
N SER A 10 8.81 -10.37 -29.60
CA SER A 10 10.11 -10.19 -30.30
C SER A 10 10.59 -8.74 -30.35
N PHE A 11 11.39 -8.35 -29.37
CA PHE A 11 12.50 -7.42 -29.60
C PHE A 11 13.65 -7.75 -28.64
N LEU A 12 14.52 -8.66 -29.07
CA LEU A 12 15.84 -8.90 -28.50
C LEU A 12 16.67 -9.56 -29.61
N LEU A 13 17.54 -8.77 -30.25
CA LEU A 13 18.94 -9.08 -30.56
C LEU A 13 19.47 -8.20 -31.71
N GLY A 14 20.68 -7.69 -31.52
CA GLY A 14 21.63 -7.38 -32.59
C GLY A 14 22.05 -5.92 -32.68
N LEU A 15 23.24 -5.57 -32.19
CA LEU A 15 24.46 -5.68 -32.98
C LEU A 15 25.70 -5.34 -32.13
N ALA A 16 26.69 -6.21 -32.17
CA ALA A 16 28.06 -5.92 -31.76
C ALA A 16 28.83 -5.34 -32.95
N ALA A 17 29.72 -4.37 -32.71
CA ALA A 17 30.84 -4.08 -33.60
C ALA A 17 32.02 -3.46 -32.83
N CYS A 18 33.20 -4.02 -33.08
CA CYS A 18 34.48 -3.78 -32.45
C CYS A 18 35.09 -2.41 -32.79
N SER A 19 35.98 -1.91 -31.92
CA SER A 19 37.13 -1.09 -32.33
C SER A 19 38.27 -1.25 -31.32
N ALA A 20 39.48 -1.42 -31.85
CA ALA A 20 40.66 -1.90 -31.17
C ALA A 20 41.66 -0.79 -30.81
N ALA A 21 42.47 -1.12 -29.78
CA ALA A 21 43.89 -0.83 -29.58
C ALA A 21 44.40 0.62 -29.50
N GLY A 22 45.08 0.88 -28.37
CA GLY A 22 46.06 1.95 -28.20
C GLY A 22 46.78 1.83 -26.86
N VAL A 23 47.77 0.95 -26.77
CA VAL A 23 48.71 0.85 -25.63
C VAL A 23 49.99 1.60 -26.01
N LEU A 24 50.42 2.54 -25.17
CA LEU A 24 51.79 3.04 -25.15
C LEU A 24 52.29 3.07 -23.71
N THR A 25 53.31 2.25 -23.45
CA THR A 25 54.12 2.24 -22.23
C THR A 25 55.55 2.59 -22.62
N ALA A 26 56.18 3.54 -21.92
CA ALA A 26 57.64 3.68 -21.71
C ALA A 26 57.88 5.00 -20.94
N CYS A 27 58.84 5.19 -20.03
CA CYS A 27 59.84 4.33 -19.40
C CYS A 27 60.49 5.12 -18.25
N LYS A 28 60.83 4.41 -17.16
CA LYS A 28 62.05 4.47 -16.34
C LYS A 28 62.59 5.78 -15.75
N GLY A 29 62.82 5.74 -14.44
CA GLY A 29 63.93 6.40 -13.75
C GLY A 29 64.22 5.70 -12.42
N THR A 30 65.36 5.04 -12.32
CA THR A 30 65.90 4.25 -11.21
C THR A 30 66.53 5.12 -10.12
N ASP A 31 66.49 4.68 -8.86
CA ASP A 31 67.67 4.31 -8.03
C ASP A 31 67.35 4.38 -6.52
N ALA A 32 67.68 3.28 -5.83
CA ALA A 32 67.79 3.20 -4.37
C ALA A 32 69.27 3.39 -3.97
N PRO A 33 69.55 3.76 -2.71
CA PRO A 33 70.03 2.70 -1.80
C PRO A 33 69.53 2.80 -0.35
N SER A 34 69.71 1.67 0.34
CA SER A 34 69.40 1.32 1.72
C SER A 34 69.79 2.31 2.82
N GLY A 35 69.05 2.26 3.95
CA GLY A 35 69.65 2.53 5.27
C GLY A 35 68.69 2.92 6.40
N SER A 36 68.47 1.97 7.30
CA SER A 36 68.33 2.15 8.76
C SER A 36 67.02 2.67 9.39
N THR A 37 66.58 1.84 10.33
CA THR A 37 65.58 1.94 11.42
C THR A 37 65.52 3.26 12.20
N ALA A 38 64.30 3.72 12.54
CA ALA A 38 63.91 4.11 13.91
C ALA A 38 62.40 4.42 14.05
N SER A 39 61.87 4.02 15.20
CA SER A 39 60.51 4.14 15.75
C SER A 39 59.72 5.45 15.55
N SER A 40 58.40 5.31 15.42
CA SER A 40 57.47 5.72 16.49
C SER A 40 56.03 5.28 16.17
N VAL A 41 55.47 4.49 17.08
CA VAL A 41 54.06 4.11 17.13
C VAL A 41 53.28 5.31 17.66
N VAL A 42 52.27 5.77 16.92
CA VAL A 42 51.23 6.65 17.45
C VAL A 42 49.96 5.81 17.52
N GLU A 43 49.59 5.47 18.75
CA GLU A 43 48.36 4.78 19.12
C GLU A 43 47.19 5.76 19.00
N GLN A 44 46.22 5.42 18.15
CA GLN A 44 45.01 6.20 17.92
C GLN A 44 43.95 5.72 18.91
N PRO A 45 43.32 6.58 19.73
CA PRO A 45 42.38 6.12 20.74
C PRO A 45 41.10 5.61 20.08
N ALA A 46 40.68 4.42 20.50
CA ALA A 46 39.45 3.77 20.08
C ALA A 46 38.23 4.65 20.39
N SER A 47 37.53 5.08 19.34
CA SER A 47 36.22 5.72 19.43
C SER A 47 35.18 4.63 19.69
N SER A 48 34.71 4.53 20.94
CA SER A 48 33.51 3.76 21.27
C SER A 48 32.27 4.57 20.88
N ALA A 49 31.95 4.57 19.59
CA ALA A 49 30.60 4.86 19.15
C ALA A 49 29.80 3.56 19.20
N ALA A 50 29.11 3.33 20.32
CA ALA A 50 28.01 2.38 20.34
C ALA A 50 26.94 2.93 19.39
N SER A 51 27.02 2.51 18.12
CA SER A 51 25.90 2.64 17.19
C SER A 51 24.79 1.77 17.75
N SER A 52 23.69 2.39 18.17
CA SER A 52 22.42 1.70 18.36
C SER A 52 21.94 1.24 16.99
N ALA A 53 22.54 0.15 16.50
CA ALA A 53 21.96 -0.61 15.40
C ALA A 53 20.62 -1.13 15.93
N VAL A 54 19.52 -0.61 15.38
CA VAL A 54 18.22 -1.25 15.49
C VAL A 54 18.42 -2.64 14.88
N GLN A 55 18.55 -3.64 15.74
CA GLN A 55 18.74 -5.02 15.33
C GLN A 55 17.43 -5.41 14.62
N GLN A 56 17.47 -5.55 13.29
CA GLN A 56 16.35 -6.11 12.55
C GLN A 56 16.00 -7.45 13.21
N PRO A 57 14.72 -7.73 13.52
CA PRO A 57 14.36 -8.99 14.12
C PRO A 57 14.86 -10.13 13.24
N GLU A 58 15.54 -11.11 13.83
CA GLU A 58 16.03 -12.27 13.10
C GLU A 58 14.84 -13.02 12.46
N PRO A 59 14.95 -13.45 11.19
CA PRO A 59 13.94 -14.30 10.54
C PRO A 59 13.60 -15.51 11.41
N PHE A 60 12.31 -15.85 11.49
CA PHE A 60 11.81 -16.96 12.31
C PHE A 60 11.09 -18.05 11.51
N LEU A 61 10.93 -17.86 10.20
CA LEU A 61 10.41 -18.85 9.24
C LEU A 61 11.44 -19.05 8.13
N THR A 62 11.48 -20.23 7.53
CA THR A 62 12.06 -20.37 6.18
C THR A 62 11.02 -20.02 5.11
N VAL A 63 11.47 -19.84 3.87
CA VAL A 63 10.57 -19.61 2.72
C VAL A 63 9.62 -20.78 2.52
N GLU A 64 10.07 -22.01 2.77
CA GLU A 64 9.26 -23.23 2.67
C GLU A 64 8.26 -23.38 3.82
N GLU A 65 8.57 -22.81 4.99
CA GLU A 65 7.66 -22.80 6.14
C GLU A 65 6.62 -21.67 6.05
N PHE A 66 6.89 -20.62 5.26
CA PHE A 66 5.98 -19.48 5.15
C PHE A 66 4.59 -19.94 4.68
N PRO A 67 3.52 -19.62 5.43
CA PRO A 67 2.19 -20.14 5.14
C PRO A 67 1.70 -19.63 3.78
N PRO A 68 1.06 -20.48 2.96
CA PRO A 68 0.37 -20.02 1.75
C PRO A 68 -0.68 -18.95 2.11
N LEU A 69 -0.51 -17.76 1.53
CA LEU A 69 -1.38 -16.60 1.74
C LEU A 69 -2.34 -16.40 0.57
N ASP A 70 -3.51 -15.84 0.87
CA ASP A 70 -4.42 -15.24 -0.10
C ASP A 70 -5.01 -13.93 0.48
N GLY A 71 -5.70 -13.12 -0.33
CA GLY A 71 -6.38 -11.94 0.17
C GLY A 71 -6.63 -10.85 -0.86
N SER A 72 -6.57 -9.60 -0.40
CA SER A 72 -6.85 -8.44 -1.25
C SER A 72 -5.61 -8.06 -2.06
N THR A 73 -5.80 -7.71 -3.34
CA THR A 73 -4.70 -7.15 -4.19
C THR A 73 -4.04 -5.94 -3.55
N ALA A 74 -4.84 -5.14 -2.84
CA ALA A 74 -4.37 -3.98 -2.10
C ALA A 74 -3.47 -4.33 -0.92
N CYS A 75 -3.41 -5.59 -0.45
CA CYS A 75 -2.56 -6.03 0.66
C CYS A 75 -1.26 -6.71 0.18
N ILE A 76 -1.01 -6.80 -1.14
CA ILE A 76 0.22 -7.41 -1.70
C ILE A 76 1.50 -6.80 -1.10
N PRO A 77 1.63 -5.46 -0.96
CA PRO A 77 2.83 -4.87 -0.35
C PRO A 77 3.08 -5.38 1.07
N LEU A 78 2.02 -5.51 1.88
CA LEU A 78 2.12 -6.04 3.23
C LEU A 78 2.50 -7.52 3.23
N MET A 79 1.85 -8.36 2.42
CA MET A 79 2.19 -9.79 2.33
C MET A 79 3.65 -10.00 1.88
N ALA A 80 4.14 -9.17 0.96
CA ALA A 80 5.53 -9.20 0.53
C ALA A 80 6.49 -8.78 1.65
N GLN A 81 6.15 -7.72 2.40
CA GLN A 81 6.94 -7.29 3.54
C GLN A 81 6.95 -8.33 4.66
N MET A 82 5.83 -9.00 4.92
CA MET A 82 5.73 -10.11 5.88
C MET A 82 6.66 -11.26 5.47
N LEU A 83 6.63 -11.67 4.19
CA LEU A 83 7.52 -12.71 3.68
C LEU A 83 8.99 -12.29 3.83
N ALA A 84 9.34 -11.06 3.44
CA ALA A 84 10.70 -10.54 3.57
C ALA A 84 11.18 -10.49 5.03
N ASP A 85 10.43 -9.85 5.93
CA ASP A 85 10.82 -9.63 7.32
C ASP A 85 10.89 -10.94 8.12
N THR A 86 10.06 -11.94 7.80
CA THR A 86 10.00 -13.19 8.57
C THR A 86 10.91 -14.30 8.04
N THR A 87 11.35 -14.22 6.78
CA THR A 87 12.22 -15.24 6.14
C THR A 87 13.59 -14.74 5.72
N GLY A 88 13.79 -13.42 5.68
CA GLY A 88 15.01 -12.81 5.14
C GLY A 88 15.06 -12.78 3.61
N MET A 89 13.96 -13.11 2.91
CA MET A 89 13.85 -12.94 1.46
C MET A 89 13.96 -11.46 1.07
N GLU A 90 14.60 -11.17 -0.06
CA GLU A 90 14.63 -9.82 -0.62
C GLU A 90 13.21 -9.35 -1.00
N LEU A 91 12.86 -8.11 -0.63
CA LEU A 91 11.49 -7.59 -0.76
C LEU A 91 10.96 -7.63 -2.21
N GLU A 92 11.79 -7.31 -3.19
CA GLU A 92 11.38 -7.33 -4.61
C GLU A 92 11.13 -8.76 -5.12
N GLU A 93 11.86 -9.74 -4.60
CA GLU A 93 11.61 -11.15 -4.88
C GLU A 93 10.32 -11.61 -4.20
N ALA A 94 10.14 -11.28 -2.92
CA ALA A 94 8.93 -11.54 -2.17
C ALA A 94 7.70 -10.98 -2.89
N ARG A 95 7.76 -9.71 -3.31
CA ARG A 95 6.69 -9.05 -4.04
C ARG A 95 6.34 -9.73 -5.36
N SER A 96 7.33 -10.29 -6.06
CA SER A 96 7.12 -11.01 -7.31
C SER A 96 6.53 -12.41 -7.12
N SER A 97 6.64 -12.97 -5.91
CA SER A 97 6.10 -14.30 -5.56
C SER A 97 4.65 -14.27 -5.06
N ILE A 98 4.21 -13.17 -4.44
CA ILE A 98 2.84 -13.06 -3.91
C ILE A 98 1.81 -13.03 -5.05
N THR A 99 0.85 -13.93 -4.98
CA THR A 99 -0.32 -13.99 -5.88
C THR A 99 -1.58 -14.09 -5.03
N VAL A 100 -2.64 -13.37 -5.40
CA VAL A 100 -3.92 -13.39 -4.66
C VAL A 100 -5.13 -13.47 -5.58
N SER A 101 -6.23 -14.02 -5.06
CA SER A 101 -7.49 -14.24 -5.75
C SER A 101 -8.47 -13.05 -5.71
N THR A 102 -8.17 -12.02 -4.90
CA THR A 102 -9.00 -10.83 -4.55
C THR A 102 -9.94 -11.01 -3.37
N THR A 103 -10.37 -9.91 -2.75
CA THR A 103 -11.09 -9.90 -1.46
C THR A 103 -12.23 -10.91 -1.37
N ALA A 104 -13.18 -10.87 -2.30
CA ALA A 104 -14.37 -11.71 -2.23
C ALA A 104 -14.02 -13.21 -2.41
N TYR A 105 -13.25 -13.51 -3.45
CA TYR A 105 -12.81 -14.87 -3.73
C TYR A 105 -11.94 -15.45 -2.62
N ALA A 106 -11.07 -14.64 -2.00
CA ALA A 106 -10.25 -15.07 -0.87
C ALA A 106 -11.12 -15.51 0.32
N TRP A 107 -12.12 -14.71 0.69
CA TRP A 107 -13.07 -15.07 1.76
C TRP A 107 -13.90 -16.31 1.43
N GLU A 108 -14.47 -16.38 0.22
CA GLU A 108 -15.27 -17.52 -0.24
C GLU A 108 -14.44 -18.81 -0.25
N ASN A 109 -13.26 -18.78 -0.87
CA ASN A 109 -12.39 -19.94 -1.00
C ASN A 109 -11.88 -20.40 0.35
N PHE A 110 -11.30 -19.50 1.15
CA PHE A 110 -10.74 -19.85 2.46
C PHE A 110 -11.80 -20.40 3.40
N GLY A 111 -13.02 -19.87 3.36
CA GLY A 111 -14.09 -20.34 4.23
C GLY A 111 -14.75 -21.65 3.76
N LEU A 112 -14.88 -21.88 2.46
CA LEU A 112 -15.80 -22.90 1.93
C LEU A 112 -15.15 -23.98 1.07
N TYR A 113 -14.05 -23.69 0.37
CA TYR A 113 -13.62 -24.51 -0.78
C TYR A 113 -12.14 -24.90 -0.75
N ASP A 114 -11.27 -24.00 -0.31
CA ASP A 114 -9.82 -24.16 -0.34
C ASP A 114 -9.28 -24.67 1.00
N THR A 115 -8.37 -25.63 0.92
CA THR A 115 -7.68 -26.22 2.07
C THR A 115 -6.15 -26.01 2.01
N THR A 116 -5.69 -25.31 0.98
CA THR A 116 -4.27 -25.04 0.72
C THR A 116 -3.84 -23.73 1.36
N THR A 117 -4.61 -22.66 1.18
CA THR A 117 -4.42 -21.38 1.88
C THR A 117 -4.46 -21.60 3.39
N ARG A 118 -3.56 -20.96 4.12
CA ARG A 118 -3.43 -21.09 5.58
C ARG A 118 -3.74 -19.82 6.34
N MET A 119 -3.60 -18.67 5.68
CA MET A 119 -3.89 -17.37 6.27
C MET A 119 -4.33 -16.37 5.20
N LEU A 120 -5.27 -15.49 5.55
CA LEU A 120 -5.62 -14.34 4.73
C LEU A 120 -5.01 -13.06 5.26
N VAL A 121 -4.67 -12.17 4.33
CA VAL A 121 -4.41 -10.75 4.58
C VAL A 121 -5.35 -9.93 3.68
N VAL A 122 -6.46 -9.48 4.24
CA VAL A 122 -7.65 -9.16 3.42
C VAL A 122 -8.48 -8.01 4.00
N TYR A 123 -9.11 -7.23 3.13
CA TYR A 123 -10.16 -6.30 3.53
C TYR A 123 -11.44 -7.04 3.94
N GLU A 124 -12.38 -6.30 4.54
CA GLU A 124 -13.68 -6.84 4.93
C GLU A 124 -14.40 -7.60 3.80
N ALA A 125 -14.99 -8.75 4.15
CA ALA A 125 -15.81 -9.54 3.24
C ALA A 125 -17.02 -8.74 2.73
N PRO A 126 -17.42 -8.89 1.45
CA PRO A 126 -18.71 -8.42 0.98
C PRO A 126 -19.87 -9.07 1.75
N ASP A 127 -21.00 -8.37 1.89
CA ASP A 127 -22.14 -8.86 2.68
C ASP A 127 -22.67 -10.22 2.20
N TYR A 128 -22.71 -10.45 0.89
CA TYR A 128 -23.15 -11.73 0.35
C TYR A 128 -22.22 -12.90 0.74
N VAL A 129 -20.91 -12.66 0.82
CA VAL A 129 -19.94 -13.68 1.28
C VAL A 129 -20.11 -13.94 2.77
N LYS A 130 -20.32 -12.88 3.58
CA LYS A 130 -20.63 -13.05 5.01
C LYS A 130 -21.88 -13.91 5.22
N GLU A 131 -22.93 -13.68 4.43
CA GLU A 131 -24.13 -14.50 4.47
C GLU A 131 -23.87 -15.96 4.10
N GLU A 132 -23.03 -16.22 3.09
CA GLU A 132 -22.68 -17.59 2.69
C GLU A 132 -21.87 -18.31 3.78
N LEU A 133 -20.86 -17.64 4.35
CA LEU A 133 -20.07 -18.16 5.48
C LEU A 133 -20.96 -18.46 6.70
N GLN A 134 -21.90 -17.57 7.01
CA GLN A 134 -22.86 -17.77 8.10
C GLN A 134 -23.81 -18.94 7.81
N LYS A 135 -24.36 -19.06 6.59
CA LYS A 135 -25.23 -20.17 6.18
C LYS A 135 -24.50 -21.51 6.25
N ALA A 136 -23.20 -21.53 5.94
CA ALA A 136 -22.35 -22.70 6.03
C ALA A 136 -21.81 -22.96 7.45
N ASN A 137 -22.10 -22.09 8.42
CA ASN A 137 -21.60 -22.15 9.80
C ASN A 137 -20.06 -22.26 9.87
N VAL A 138 -19.38 -21.52 8.99
CA VAL A 138 -17.92 -21.46 8.94
C VAL A 138 -17.42 -20.53 10.04
N GLN A 139 -16.50 -21.05 10.86
CA GLN A 139 -15.86 -20.31 11.93
C GLN A 139 -14.47 -19.89 11.47
N LEU A 140 -14.17 -18.59 11.48
CA LEU A 140 -12.86 -18.04 11.15
C LEU A 140 -12.39 -17.14 12.27
N GLU A 141 -11.11 -17.23 12.59
CA GLU A 141 -10.46 -16.36 13.55
C GLU A 141 -9.84 -15.18 12.81
N GLN A 142 -10.27 -13.95 13.12
CA GLN A 142 -9.73 -12.74 12.51
C GLN A 142 -9.35 -11.68 13.53
N LYS A 143 -8.39 -10.83 13.16
CA LYS A 143 -8.11 -9.60 13.88
C LYS A 143 -7.79 -8.48 12.90
N PRO A 144 -8.22 -7.24 13.17
CA PRO A 144 -7.75 -6.10 12.41
C PRO A 144 -6.25 -5.92 12.69
N ILE A 145 -5.46 -5.77 11.63
CA ILE A 145 -4.00 -5.61 11.73
C ILE A 145 -3.55 -4.24 11.23
N GLY A 146 -4.40 -3.54 10.47
CA GLY A 146 -4.16 -2.16 10.11
C GLY A 146 -5.38 -1.51 9.46
N VAL A 147 -5.22 -0.22 9.20
CA VAL A 147 -6.22 0.67 8.64
C VAL A 147 -5.68 1.28 7.35
N ASP A 148 -6.52 1.28 6.33
CA ASP A 148 -6.41 2.19 5.19
C ASP A 148 -7.57 3.20 5.28
N ALA A 149 -7.50 4.29 4.52
CA ALA A 149 -8.57 5.28 4.53
C ALA A 149 -8.81 5.88 3.16
N LEU A 150 -10.06 6.29 2.92
CA LEU A 150 -10.40 7.12 1.78
C LEU A 150 -10.09 8.58 2.10
N VAL A 151 -9.18 9.17 1.33
CA VAL A 151 -8.77 10.57 1.49
C VAL A 151 -9.09 11.39 0.25
N PHE A 152 -9.35 12.68 0.46
CA PHE A 152 -9.66 13.63 -0.60
C PHE A 152 -8.50 14.57 -0.84
N ILE A 153 -8.19 14.78 -2.12
CA ILE A 153 -7.04 15.54 -2.58
C ILE A 153 -7.56 16.72 -3.38
N VAL A 154 -6.99 17.89 -3.10
CA VAL A 154 -7.23 19.13 -3.84
C VAL A 154 -5.90 19.80 -4.16
N ASN A 155 -5.95 20.80 -5.03
CA ASN A 155 -4.82 21.70 -5.24
C ASN A 155 -4.56 22.54 -3.96
N GLU A 156 -3.29 22.82 -3.66
CA GLU A 156 -2.88 23.57 -2.46
C GLU A 156 -3.46 24.99 -2.39
N ASP A 157 -3.70 25.64 -3.54
CA ASP A 157 -4.29 26.99 -3.65
C ASP A 157 -5.81 27.02 -3.41
N ASN A 158 -6.46 25.86 -3.25
CA ASN A 158 -7.85 25.78 -2.85
C ASN A 158 -7.95 26.18 -1.37
N PRO A 159 -8.71 27.21 -0.98
CA PRO A 159 -8.75 27.66 0.40
C PRO A 159 -9.57 26.76 1.34
N VAL A 160 -10.40 25.84 0.83
CA VAL A 160 -11.31 24.99 1.63
C VAL A 160 -10.53 23.97 2.43
N GLN A 161 -10.42 24.10 3.75
CA GLN A 161 -9.58 23.20 4.56
C GLN A 161 -10.25 21.85 4.86
N ALA A 162 -11.57 21.86 5.01
CA ALA A 162 -12.35 20.70 5.43
C ALA A 162 -13.65 20.63 4.64
N LEU A 163 -14.15 19.41 4.44
CA LEU A 163 -15.49 19.15 3.96
C LEU A 163 -16.17 18.13 4.86
N THR A 164 -17.47 18.30 5.09
CA THR A 164 -18.26 17.24 5.71
C THR A 164 -18.48 16.09 4.74
N ARG A 165 -18.72 14.88 5.26
CA ARG A 165 -19.14 13.73 4.42
C ARG A 165 -20.38 14.06 3.58
N GLN A 166 -21.29 14.88 4.10
CA GLN A 166 -22.48 15.29 3.35
C GLN A 166 -22.12 16.20 2.17
N GLN A 167 -21.26 17.20 2.38
CA GLN A 167 -20.78 18.06 1.28
C GLN A 167 -20.03 17.25 0.22
N LEU A 168 -19.20 16.29 0.63
CA LEU A 168 -18.53 15.39 -0.32
C LEU A 168 -19.55 14.59 -1.14
N ARG A 169 -20.56 13.99 -0.51
CA ARG A 169 -21.65 13.32 -1.24
C ARG A 169 -22.35 14.26 -2.22
N ASP A 170 -22.67 15.48 -1.80
CA ASP A 170 -23.37 16.44 -2.63
C ASP A 170 -22.51 16.96 -3.80
N ILE A 171 -21.19 17.08 -3.63
CA ILE A 171 -20.25 17.37 -4.72
C ILE A 171 -20.26 16.23 -5.74
N TYR A 172 -20.09 14.99 -5.26
CA TYR A 172 -20.03 13.83 -6.14
C TYR A 172 -21.39 13.42 -6.72
N ALA A 173 -22.50 13.90 -6.17
CA ALA A 173 -23.84 13.80 -6.77
C ALA A 173 -24.13 14.93 -7.78
N GLY A 174 -23.24 15.92 -7.91
CA GLY A 174 -23.45 17.09 -8.78
C GLY A 174 -24.44 18.13 -8.23
N LYS A 175 -24.77 18.06 -6.93
CA LYS A 175 -25.64 19.02 -6.23
C LYS A 175 -24.87 20.28 -5.81
N ILE A 176 -23.65 20.11 -5.34
CA ILE A 176 -22.69 21.19 -5.12
C ILE A 176 -21.73 21.21 -6.31
N THR A 177 -21.76 22.30 -7.06
CA THR A 177 -20.98 22.43 -8.31
C THR A 177 -19.99 23.59 -8.27
N ASN A 178 -19.95 24.37 -7.19
CA ASN A 178 -19.05 25.52 -7.05
C ASN A 178 -18.43 25.56 -5.65
N TRP A 179 -17.13 25.86 -5.59
CA TRP A 179 -16.38 25.92 -4.34
C TRP A 179 -16.90 26.97 -3.36
N LYS A 180 -17.52 28.06 -3.83
CA LYS A 180 -18.10 29.10 -2.95
C LYS A 180 -19.20 28.57 -2.04
N ASP A 181 -19.90 27.52 -2.47
CA ASP A 181 -21.00 26.90 -1.71
C ASP A 181 -20.48 26.13 -0.48
N VAL A 182 -19.17 25.90 -0.43
CA VAL A 182 -18.46 25.23 0.67
C VAL A 182 -17.31 26.09 1.24
N GLY A 183 -17.41 27.42 1.07
CA GLY A 183 -16.46 28.38 1.66
C GLY A 183 -15.21 28.65 0.84
N GLY A 184 -15.17 28.21 -0.42
CA GLY A 184 -14.06 28.43 -1.34
C GLY A 184 -14.21 29.66 -2.26
N LYS A 185 -13.39 29.70 -3.31
CA LYS A 185 -13.46 30.72 -4.37
C LYS A 185 -14.70 30.50 -5.24
N ASP A 186 -15.18 31.53 -5.93
CA ASP A 186 -16.25 31.38 -6.94
C ASP A 186 -15.70 30.68 -8.19
N GLN A 187 -15.63 29.35 -8.14
CA GLN A 187 -15.01 28.48 -9.13
C GLN A 187 -15.76 27.16 -9.21
N ALA A 188 -16.03 26.69 -10.43
CA ALA A 188 -16.74 25.43 -10.66
C ALA A 188 -15.89 24.23 -10.23
N ILE A 189 -16.50 23.26 -9.54
CA ILE A 189 -15.82 22.07 -9.04
C ILE A 189 -15.65 21.04 -10.16
N VAL A 190 -14.45 20.48 -10.29
CA VAL A 190 -14.16 19.31 -11.13
C VAL A 190 -13.87 18.12 -10.21
N ALA A 191 -14.87 17.26 -10.02
CA ALA A 191 -14.76 16.08 -9.16
C ALA A 191 -14.35 14.84 -9.97
N PHE A 192 -13.06 14.49 -9.89
CA PHE A 192 -12.48 13.29 -10.50
C PHE A 192 -13.00 12.03 -9.82
N GLN A 193 -13.32 11.03 -10.63
CA GLN A 193 -13.68 9.68 -10.19
C GLN A 193 -12.78 8.65 -10.86
N ARG A 194 -12.84 7.40 -10.41
CA ARG A 194 -12.12 6.27 -11.00
C ARG A 194 -13.10 5.35 -11.74
N GLY A 195 -12.56 4.45 -12.57
CA GLY A 195 -13.38 3.41 -13.19
C GLY A 195 -14.15 2.57 -12.17
N GLU A 196 -15.35 2.12 -12.52
CA GLU A 196 -16.26 1.40 -11.61
C GLU A 196 -15.64 0.16 -10.97
N ASP A 197 -14.75 -0.51 -11.70
CA ASP A 197 -14.08 -1.74 -11.27
C ASP A 197 -12.80 -1.49 -10.45
N SER A 198 -12.48 -0.22 -10.13
CA SER A 198 -11.29 0.11 -9.35
C SER A 198 -11.54 -0.01 -7.84
N GLY A 199 -10.58 -0.58 -7.10
CA GLY A 199 -10.70 -0.77 -5.64
C GLY A 199 -10.94 0.53 -4.86
N SER A 200 -10.33 1.65 -5.28
CA SER A 200 -10.59 2.97 -4.68
C SER A 200 -12.01 3.48 -4.96
N GLN A 201 -12.60 3.19 -6.14
CA GLN A 201 -13.99 3.54 -6.44
C GLN A 201 -14.94 2.67 -5.60
N THR A 202 -14.64 1.38 -5.43
CA THR A 202 -15.37 0.49 -4.53
C THR A 202 -15.35 1.02 -3.10
N LEU A 203 -14.18 1.42 -2.60
CA LEU A 203 -14.04 1.99 -1.26
C LEU A 203 -14.77 3.32 -1.11
N PHE A 204 -14.68 4.20 -2.12
CA PHE A 204 -15.42 5.45 -2.20
C PHE A 204 -16.94 5.22 -2.14
N LYS A 205 -17.46 4.25 -2.91
CA LYS A 205 -18.87 3.88 -2.88
C LYS A 205 -19.28 3.33 -1.51
N LYS A 206 -18.45 2.47 -0.90
CA LYS A 206 -18.69 1.85 0.41
C LYS A 206 -18.69 2.87 1.56
N LEU A 207 -17.64 3.68 1.66
CA LEU A 207 -17.42 4.54 2.84
C LEU A 207 -18.14 5.88 2.77
N LEU A 208 -18.31 6.43 1.57
CA LEU A 208 -18.93 7.76 1.42
C LEU A 208 -20.35 7.71 0.83
N ILE A 209 -20.53 7.02 -0.30
CA ILE A 209 -21.79 7.10 -1.08
C ILE A 209 -22.90 6.26 -0.47
N GLN A 210 -22.61 5.03 -0.03
CA GLN A 210 -23.54 4.14 0.69
C GLN A 210 -24.89 3.96 -0.03
N GLY A 211 -24.86 3.75 -1.35
CA GLY A 211 -26.06 3.59 -2.18
C GLY A 211 -26.73 4.92 -2.59
N GLY A 212 -26.16 6.06 -2.23
CA GLY A 212 -26.57 7.38 -2.69
C GLY A 212 -26.32 7.64 -4.17
N GLU A 213 -26.80 8.79 -4.63
CA GLU A 213 -26.62 9.25 -6.02
C GLU A 213 -25.15 9.58 -6.31
N LEU A 214 -24.72 9.25 -7.52
CA LEU A 214 -23.38 9.56 -8.03
C LEU A 214 -23.51 10.12 -9.44
N MET A 215 -22.87 11.26 -9.71
CA MET A 215 -22.86 11.83 -11.05
C MET A 215 -22.01 10.97 -11.98
N THR A 216 -22.36 10.92 -13.27
CA THR A 216 -21.49 10.34 -14.29
C THR A 216 -20.24 11.22 -14.42
N PRO A 217 -19.02 10.70 -14.18
CA PRO A 217 -17.82 11.48 -14.42
C PRO A 217 -17.69 11.74 -15.93
N PRO A 218 -17.12 12.88 -16.36
CA PRO A 218 -16.76 13.07 -17.75
C PRO A 218 -15.84 11.92 -18.16
N SER A 219 -16.16 11.20 -19.25
CA SER A 219 -15.46 9.97 -19.64
C SER A 219 -13.97 10.17 -19.92
N GLU A 220 -13.54 11.40 -20.21
CA GLU A 220 -12.14 11.80 -20.42
C GLU A 220 -11.38 12.04 -19.09
N LEU A 221 -12.07 12.04 -17.94
CA LEU A 221 -11.54 12.35 -16.61
C LEU A 221 -11.68 11.20 -15.62
N ALA A 222 -11.67 9.95 -16.12
CA ALA A 222 -11.68 8.74 -15.29
C ALA A 222 -10.34 7.99 -15.43
N PRO A 223 -9.29 8.38 -14.68
CA PRO A 223 -7.98 7.75 -14.76
C PRO A 223 -8.02 6.26 -14.44
N ALA A 224 -7.23 5.47 -15.17
CA ALA A 224 -7.21 4.02 -15.02
C ALA A 224 -6.41 3.60 -13.79
N ALA A 225 -5.34 4.32 -13.45
CA ALA A 225 -4.51 4.09 -12.27
C ALA A 225 -4.67 5.20 -11.21
N MET A 226 -4.41 4.88 -9.94
CA MET A 226 -4.42 5.90 -8.88
C MET A 226 -3.35 6.97 -9.11
N GLY A 227 -2.15 6.56 -9.52
CA GLY A 227 -1.07 7.50 -9.83
C GLY A 227 -1.43 8.48 -10.94
N GLU A 228 -2.15 8.01 -11.97
CA GLU A 228 -2.66 8.88 -13.04
C GLU A 228 -3.71 9.87 -12.54
N LEU A 229 -4.51 9.52 -11.52
CA LEU A 229 -5.44 10.47 -10.90
C LEU A 229 -4.70 11.54 -10.11
N VAL A 230 -3.68 11.16 -9.31
CA VAL A 230 -2.83 12.12 -8.61
C VAL A 230 -2.14 13.05 -9.62
N ASP A 231 -1.58 12.48 -10.69
CA ASP A 231 -0.96 13.24 -11.77
C ASP A 231 -1.99 14.15 -12.46
N SER A 232 -3.20 13.66 -12.76
CA SER A 232 -4.24 14.46 -13.41
C SER A 232 -4.66 15.65 -12.56
N ILE A 233 -4.81 15.49 -11.23
CA ILE A 233 -5.15 16.60 -10.33
C ILE A 233 -3.99 17.60 -10.26
N ALA A 234 -2.75 17.12 -10.21
CA ALA A 234 -1.56 17.97 -10.19
C ALA A 234 -1.37 18.73 -11.51
N ASP A 235 -1.56 18.05 -12.64
CA ASP A 235 -1.35 18.57 -14.00
C ASP A 235 -2.51 19.46 -14.47
N TYR A 236 -3.71 19.31 -13.92
CA TYR A 236 -4.88 20.18 -14.16
C TYR A 236 -4.69 21.62 -13.63
N ASN A 237 -3.44 22.02 -13.41
CA ASN A 237 -2.98 23.26 -12.80
C ASN A 237 -3.35 24.52 -13.63
N ASN A 238 -4.27 25.32 -13.06
CA ASN A 238 -4.12 26.76 -12.80
C ASN A 238 -5.38 27.37 -12.13
N SER A 239 -6.37 26.56 -11.74
CA SER A 239 -7.66 27.09 -11.24
C SER A 239 -8.10 26.59 -9.87
N ALA A 240 -7.28 25.82 -9.14
CA ALA A 240 -7.58 25.31 -7.79
C ALA A 240 -8.94 24.60 -7.64
N ASN A 241 -9.53 24.17 -8.76
CA ASN A 241 -10.94 23.86 -8.84
C ASN A 241 -11.24 22.34 -8.88
N ALA A 242 -10.20 21.51 -8.94
CA ALA A 242 -10.30 20.06 -8.94
C ALA A 242 -10.34 19.48 -7.53
N ILE A 243 -11.09 18.38 -7.38
CA ILE A 243 -11.06 17.46 -6.24
C ILE A 243 -11.01 16.04 -6.78
N GLY A 244 -10.25 15.17 -6.12
CA GLY A 244 -10.33 13.73 -6.31
C GLY A 244 -10.16 13.00 -4.99
N PHE A 245 -10.14 11.68 -5.05
CA PHE A 245 -9.92 10.83 -3.90
C PHE A 245 -8.90 9.74 -4.20
N SER A 246 -8.30 9.21 -3.15
CA SER A 246 -7.40 8.07 -3.17
C SER A 246 -7.57 7.24 -1.90
N VAL A 247 -6.93 6.08 -1.87
CA VAL A 247 -6.63 5.41 -0.61
C VAL A 247 -5.37 6.00 0.02
N TYR A 248 -5.28 5.98 1.36
CA TYR A 248 -4.22 6.60 2.15
C TYR A 248 -2.87 5.94 1.92
N TYR A 249 -2.83 4.66 1.55
CA TYR A 249 -1.61 3.99 1.11
C TYR A 249 -0.77 4.77 0.07
N TYR A 250 -1.41 5.56 -0.82
CA TYR A 250 -0.69 6.37 -1.81
C TYR A 250 -0.18 7.72 -1.29
N ILE A 251 -0.18 7.95 0.02
CA ILE A 251 0.08 9.27 0.58
C ILE A 251 1.47 9.81 0.23
N ASP A 252 2.50 8.96 0.23
CA ASP A 252 3.85 9.38 -0.15
C ASP A 252 3.92 9.83 -1.61
N GLN A 253 3.18 9.17 -2.51
CA GLN A 253 3.06 9.62 -3.89
C GLN A 253 2.40 11.00 -3.97
N MET A 254 1.38 11.27 -3.14
CA MET A 254 0.74 12.58 -3.08
C MET A 254 1.71 13.65 -2.57
N TYR A 255 2.43 13.39 -1.48
CA TYR A 255 3.41 14.34 -0.94
C TYR A 255 4.62 14.54 -1.85
N SER A 256 4.95 13.58 -2.71
CA SER A 256 6.01 13.73 -3.72
C SER A 256 5.64 14.70 -4.85
N LYS A 257 4.36 15.04 -4.99
CA LYS A 257 3.85 15.94 -6.03
C LYS A 257 3.62 17.34 -5.43
N PRO A 258 4.34 18.38 -5.88
CA PRO A 258 4.09 19.74 -5.42
C PRO A 258 2.69 20.20 -5.85
N GLY A 259 2.06 21.09 -5.10
CA GLY A 259 0.76 21.65 -5.49
C GLY A 259 -0.46 20.87 -5.01
N LEU A 260 -0.29 19.75 -4.30
CA LEU A 260 -1.39 18.95 -3.77
C LEU A 260 -1.45 18.98 -2.25
N ARG A 261 -2.67 18.89 -1.71
CA ARG A 261 -2.91 18.67 -0.29
C ARG A 261 -4.16 17.85 -0.04
N LEU A 262 -4.21 17.26 1.15
CA LEU A 262 -5.38 16.54 1.64
C LEU A 262 -6.41 17.52 2.24
N LEU A 263 -7.68 17.13 2.15
CA LEU A 263 -8.77 17.74 2.89
C LEU A 263 -9.03 17.00 4.20
N ALA A 264 -9.35 17.76 5.25
CA ALA A 264 -9.98 17.18 6.42
C ALA A 264 -11.43 16.76 6.10
N VAL A 265 -11.89 15.68 6.73
CA VAL A 265 -13.27 15.19 6.60
C VAL A 265 -13.94 15.24 7.96
N ASP A 266 -15.09 15.91 8.03
CA ASP A 266 -15.77 16.22 9.31
C ASP A 266 -14.79 16.85 10.32
N ASP A 267 -13.99 17.81 9.86
CA ASP A 267 -12.94 18.53 10.62
C ASP A 267 -11.77 17.68 11.13
N VAL A 268 -11.66 16.40 10.73
CA VAL A 268 -10.54 15.53 11.07
C VAL A 268 -9.60 15.38 9.87
N ALA A 269 -8.33 15.78 10.04
CA ALA A 269 -7.30 15.61 9.02
C ALA A 269 -6.83 14.14 8.98
N PRO A 270 -6.61 13.54 7.79
CA PRO A 270 -6.05 12.20 7.70
C PRO A 270 -4.57 12.20 8.06
N SER A 271 -4.19 11.37 9.03
CA SER A 271 -2.81 11.11 9.43
C SER A 271 -2.68 9.68 9.97
N ASN A 272 -1.47 9.16 10.11
CA ASN A 272 -1.24 7.88 10.79
C ASN A 272 -1.94 7.84 12.17
N ASP A 273 -1.87 8.94 12.93
CA ASP A 273 -2.47 9.01 14.26
C ASP A 273 -4.00 8.96 14.21
N THR A 274 -4.64 9.75 13.33
CA THR A 274 -6.11 9.83 13.25
C THR A 274 -6.74 8.61 12.59
N LEU A 275 -5.97 7.89 11.77
CA LEU A 275 -6.37 6.59 11.24
C LEU A 275 -6.24 5.50 12.32
N ALA A 276 -5.13 5.49 13.08
CA ALA A 276 -4.86 4.49 14.11
C ALA A 276 -5.83 4.59 15.30
N ASP A 277 -6.22 5.79 15.71
CA ASP A 277 -7.17 6.01 16.81
C ASP A 277 -8.65 5.96 16.37
N GLY A 278 -8.91 5.80 15.07
CA GLY A 278 -10.25 5.70 14.49
C GLY A 278 -11.04 7.02 14.45
N SER A 279 -10.41 8.16 14.75
CA SER A 279 -11.06 9.47 14.69
C SER A 279 -11.34 9.94 13.26
N TYR A 280 -10.55 9.52 12.28
CA TYR A 280 -10.79 9.83 10.87
C TYR A 280 -12.00 9.03 10.33
N PRO A 281 -13.03 9.67 9.75
CA PRO A 281 -14.35 9.04 9.59
C PRO A 281 -14.49 8.10 8.39
N LEU A 282 -13.45 7.95 7.56
CA LEU A 282 -13.48 7.17 6.32
C LEU A 282 -12.36 6.12 6.30
N CYS A 283 -12.17 5.46 7.43
CA CYS A 283 -11.26 4.34 7.59
C CYS A 283 -11.89 3.02 7.09
N ASN A 284 -11.02 2.08 6.73
CA ASN A 284 -11.37 0.72 6.37
C ASN A 284 -10.27 -0.23 6.83
N ASP A 285 -10.64 -1.11 7.74
CA ASP A 285 -9.73 -2.08 8.33
C ASP A 285 -9.40 -3.19 7.33
N PHE A 286 -8.18 -3.70 7.44
CA PHE A 286 -7.81 -5.00 6.89
C PHE A 286 -7.38 -5.95 8.01
N TYR A 287 -7.58 -7.22 7.73
CA TYR A 287 -7.58 -8.29 8.71
C TYR A 287 -6.53 -9.33 8.36
N ALA A 288 -5.91 -9.88 9.40
CA ALA A 288 -5.35 -11.21 9.34
C ALA A 288 -6.46 -12.20 9.68
N VAL A 289 -6.54 -13.31 8.93
CA VAL A 289 -7.56 -14.35 9.15
C VAL A 289 -6.92 -15.73 9.09
N ILE A 290 -7.26 -16.61 10.02
CA ILE A 290 -6.85 -18.01 10.04
C ILE A 290 -8.02 -18.91 10.44
N HIS A 291 -7.87 -20.22 10.25
CA HIS A 291 -8.81 -21.16 10.85
C HIS A 291 -8.56 -21.32 12.36
N PRO A 292 -9.61 -21.40 13.18
CA PRO A 292 -9.48 -21.47 14.64
C PRO A 292 -8.81 -22.77 15.15
N ASP A 293 -8.74 -23.81 14.32
CA ASP A 293 -8.09 -25.08 14.63
C ASP A 293 -6.61 -25.14 14.24
N ALA A 294 -6.03 -24.04 13.74
CA ALA A 294 -4.60 -23.93 13.49
C ALA A 294 -3.79 -24.23 14.75
N ALA A 295 -2.86 -25.18 14.66
CA ALA A 295 -2.03 -25.60 15.78
C ALA A 295 -1.21 -24.43 16.35
N ALA A 296 -0.99 -24.41 17.66
CA ALA A 296 -0.31 -23.30 18.33
C ALA A 296 1.11 -23.02 17.79
N ASP A 297 1.77 -24.04 17.26
CA ASP A 297 3.11 -23.99 16.69
C ASP A 297 3.13 -23.95 15.15
N SER A 298 1.97 -23.88 14.50
CA SER A 298 1.91 -23.83 13.03
C SER A 298 2.47 -22.50 12.50
N PRO A 299 3.05 -22.49 11.27
CA PRO A 299 3.57 -21.26 10.69
C PRO A 299 2.55 -20.14 10.57
N GLU A 300 1.30 -20.43 10.19
CA GLU A 300 0.23 -19.44 10.11
C GLU A 300 -0.16 -18.85 11.47
N ARG A 301 -0.18 -19.65 12.54
CA ARG A 301 -0.42 -19.14 13.90
C ARG A 301 0.72 -18.23 14.34
N ARG A 302 1.97 -18.67 14.15
CA ARG A 302 3.16 -17.88 14.50
C ARG A 302 3.19 -16.55 13.75
N LEU A 303 2.88 -16.55 12.46
CA LEU A 303 2.82 -15.35 11.63
C LEU A 303 1.65 -14.44 12.05
N TYR A 304 0.48 -15.01 12.29
CA TYR A 304 -0.70 -14.29 12.78
C TYR A 304 -0.41 -13.58 14.10
N ASP A 305 0.12 -14.29 15.10
CA ASP A 305 0.44 -13.72 16.42
C ASP A 305 1.59 -12.70 16.33
N TRP A 306 2.58 -12.95 15.47
CA TRP A 306 3.70 -12.03 15.25
C TRP A 306 3.25 -10.64 14.79
N LEU A 307 2.14 -10.52 14.07
CA LEU A 307 1.60 -9.22 13.63
C LEU A 307 1.26 -8.27 14.80
N ASP A 308 1.02 -8.79 16.01
CA ASP A 308 0.77 -7.97 17.20
C ASP A 308 2.04 -7.53 17.93
N THR A 309 3.21 -8.04 17.52
CA THR A 309 4.50 -7.64 18.10
C THR A 309 4.97 -6.31 17.52
N ASP A 310 5.90 -5.62 18.20
CA ASP A 310 6.53 -4.40 17.66
C ASP A 310 7.12 -4.63 16.26
N ALA A 311 7.72 -5.80 16.02
CA ALA A 311 8.26 -6.18 14.72
C ALA A 311 7.16 -6.31 13.63
N GLY A 312 6.03 -6.92 13.96
CA GLY A 312 4.88 -7.02 13.07
C GLY A 312 4.24 -5.67 12.77
N GLN A 313 4.09 -4.83 13.80
CA GLN A 313 3.59 -3.46 13.65
C GLN A 313 4.53 -2.60 12.80
N ASP A 314 5.85 -2.77 12.94
CA ASP A 314 6.82 -2.09 12.09
C ASP A 314 6.81 -2.61 10.66
N CYS A 315 6.61 -3.91 10.44
CA CYS A 315 6.37 -4.47 9.10
C CYS A 315 5.17 -3.80 8.41
N ILE A 316 4.05 -3.65 9.13
CA ILE A 316 2.86 -2.96 8.60
C ILE A 316 3.19 -1.52 8.18
N LYS A 317 3.87 -0.76 9.03
CA LYS A 317 4.29 0.62 8.72
C LYS A 317 5.26 0.68 7.53
N LYS A 318 6.28 -0.20 7.48
CA LYS A 318 7.24 -0.27 6.36
C LYS A 318 6.54 -0.53 5.03
N SER A 319 5.46 -1.29 5.06
CA SER A 319 4.65 -1.58 3.87
C SER A 319 3.70 -0.44 3.47
N GLY A 320 3.68 0.69 4.18
CA GLY A 320 2.92 1.89 3.82
C GLY A 320 1.51 1.99 4.39
N TYR A 321 1.14 1.13 5.36
CA TYR A 321 -0.17 1.18 6.02
C TYR A 321 -0.08 1.68 7.45
N VAL A 322 -1.23 2.05 8.01
CA VAL A 322 -1.35 2.46 9.40
C VAL A 322 -1.64 1.23 10.26
N ALA A 323 -0.77 0.94 11.22
CA ALA A 323 -0.95 -0.16 12.15
C ALA A 323 -1.85 0.28 13.33
N VAL A 324 -2.77 -0.58 13.78
CA VAL A 324 -3.78 -0.28 14.83
C VAL A 324 -3.41 -0.77 16.22
N GLY A 325 -2.16 -1.23 16.41
CA GLY A 325 -1.74 -1.92 17.64
C GLY A 325 -2.41 -3.29 17.80
N PRO A 326 -2.09 -4.02 18.89
CA PRO A 326 -2.70 -5.31 19.18
C PRO A 326 -4.20 -5.15 19.41
N GLN A 327 -5.01 -5.91 18.68
CA GLN A 327 -6.48 -5.88 18.80
C GLN A 327 -7.01 -7.24 19.26
N THR A 328 -8.22 -7.22 19.84
CA THR A 328 -8.85 -8.47 20.30
C THR A 328 -9.27 -9.31 19.10
N THR A 329 -8.84 -10.57 19.08
CA THR A 329 -9.30 -11.57 18.12
C THR A 329 -10.82 -11.71 18.16
N VAL A 330 -11.46 -11.68 16.98
CA VAL A 330 -12.89 -11.90 16.80
C VAL A 330 -13.09 -13.16 15.97
N THR A 331 -13.95 -14.06 16.44
CA THR A 331 -14.43 -15.18 15.63
C THR A 331 -15.61 -14.70 14.79
N ILE A 332 -15.53 -14.82 13.46
CA ILE A 332 -16.72 -14.61 12.62
C ILE A 332 -17.68 -15.76 12.92
N VAL A 333 -18.96 -15.39 13.16
CA VAL A 333 -20.11 -16.20 13.59
C VAL A 333 -20.35 -16.20 15.11
N ASP A 334 -20.57 -15.00 15.65
CA ASP A 334 -21.61 -14.77 16.67
C ASP A 334 -22.62 -13.73 16.15
#